data_AF-A0AAQ1SSZ1-F1
#
_entry.id   AF-A0AAQ1SSZ1-F1
#
_cell.length_a   1.000
_cell.length_b   1.000
_cell.length_c   1.000
_cell.angle_alpha   90.00
_cell.angle_beta   90.00
_cell.angle_gamma   90.00
#
_symmetry.space_group_name_H-M   'P 1'
#
loop_
_entity.id
_entity.type
_entity.pdbx_description
1 polymer ?
#
loop_
_entity_poly.entity_id
_entity_poly.type
_entity_poly.pdbx_seq_one_letter_code
_entity_poly.pdbx_strand_id
1 'polypeptide(L)'
;MFDLKKFKLELERILRISAWHPTEEQLLRIKSCIEFRVEIDRPLNRTELEIIVSDSVHDASYPMFDGVDNSDLKSLLALALKSATGK
;
A
#
# COMPACT_ATOMS: atom_id res chain seq x y z
N MET A 1 13.38 -0.21 -13.29
CA MET A 1 12.77 1.12 -13.09
C MET A 1 11.49 0.86 -12.32
N PHE A 2 11.25 1.52 -11.20
CA PHE A 2 10.08 1.19 -10.37
C PHE A 2 8.81 1.77 -10.99
N ASP A 3 7.85 0.91 -11.31
CA ASP A 3 6.58 1.31 -11.94
C ASP A 3 5.59 1.83 -10.89
N LEU A 4 5.57 3.15 -10.67
CA LEU A 4 4.64 3.80 -9.73
C LEU A 4 3.16 3.57 -10.08
N LYS A 5 2.84 3.45 -11.37
CA LYS A 5 1.47 3.15 -11.83
C LYS A 5 1.01 1.76 -11.41
N LYS A 6 1.89 0.75 -11.52
CA LYS A 6 1.58 -0.62 -11.07
C LYS A 6 1.44 -0.66 -9.55
N PHE A 7 2.36 0.01 -8.85
CA PHE A 7 2.31 0.11 -7.40
C PHE A 7 0.99 0.74 -6.91
N LYS A 8 0.55 1.83 -7.55
CA LYS A 8 -0.76 2.45 -7.28
C LYS A 8 -1.91 1.46 -7.48
N LEU A 9 -1.95 0.78 -8.63
CA LEU A 9 -3.01 -0.18 -8.96
C LEU A 9 -3.09 -1.34 -7.97
N GLU A 10 -1.94 -1.82 -7.49
CA GLU A 10 -1.91 -2.88 -6.50
C GLU A 10 -2.36 -2.39 -5.13
N LEU A 11 -2.00 -1.18 -4.71
CA LEU A 11 -2.56 -0.56 -3.51
C LEU A 11 -4.08 -0.38 -3.61
N GLU A 12 -4.58 0.10 -4.75
CA GLU A 12 -6.02 0.22 -5.02
C GLU A 12 -6.73 -1.13 -4.90
N ARG A 13 -6.12 -2.21 -5.42
CA ARG A 13 -6.66 -3.56 -5.34
C ARG A 13 -6.63 -4.13 -3.92
N ILE A 14 -5.53 -3.97 -3.19
CA ILE A 14 -5.32 -4.51 -1.85
C ILE A 14 -6.22 -3.80 -0.83
N LEU A 15 -6.25 -2.47 -0.88
CA LEU A 15 -6.99 -1.64 0.06
C LEU A 15 -8.42 -1.33 -0.39
N ARG A 16 -8.77 -1.68 -1.63
CA ARG A 16 -10.05 -1.32 -2.28
C ARG A 16 -10.29 0.20 -2.30
N ILE A 17 -9.21 0.98 -2.46
CA ILE A 17 -9.31 2.45 -2.55
C ILE A 17 -10.00 2.78 -3.85
N SER A 18 -11.14 3.46 -3.76
CA SER A 18 -11.97 3.76 -4.93
C SER A 18 -11.81 5.20 -5.41
N ALA A 19 -11.39 6.11 -4.51
CA ALA A 19 -11.16 7.52 -4.82
C ALA A 19 -9.90 7.99 -4.08
N TRP A 20 -8.79 8.12 -4.82
CA TRP A 20 -7.58 8.79 -4.35
C TRP A 20 -6.69 9.20 -5.53
N HIS A 21 -5.99 10.32 -5.37
CA HIS A 21 -5.13 10.91 -6.40
C HIS A 21 -3.73 11.17 -5.84
N PRO A 22 -2.95 10.12 -5.51
CA PRO A 22 -1.62 10.29 -4.96
C PRO A 22 -0.66 10.87 -6.00
N THR A 23 0.19 11.80 -5.61
CA THR A 23 1.33 12.26 -6.41
C THR A 23 2.44 11.20 -6.43
N GLU A 24 3.37 11.33 -7.37
CA GLU A 24 4.53 10.43 -7.45
C GLU A 24 5.35 10.45 -6.15
N GLU A 25 5.53 11.61 -5.54
CA GLU A 25 6.21 11.76 -4.24
C GLU A 25 5.46 11.07 -3.11
N GLN A 26 4.13 11.14 -3.09
CA GLN A 26 3.31 10.43 -2.10
C GLN A 26 3.41 8.91 -2.27
N LEU A 27 3.35 8.41 -3.51
CA LEU A 27 3.55 6.98 -3.78
C LEU A 27 4.94 6.49 -3.37
N LEU A 28 5.98 7.30 -3.60
CA LEU A 28 7.34 6.98 -3.16
C LEU A 28 7.46 6.96 -1.62
N ARG A 29 6.81 7.89 -0.90
CA ARG A 29 6.77 7.87 0.57
C ARG A 29 6.07 6.62 1.10
N ILE A 30 4.92 6.27 0.52
CA ILE A 30 4.18 5.06 0.89
C ILE A 30 5.05 3.82 0.67
N LYS A 31 5.71 3.73 -0.48
CA LYS A 31 6.67 2.65 -0.80
C LYS A 31 7.76 2.54 0.27
N SER A 32 8.45 3.64 0.58
CA SER A 32 9.52 3.65 1.58
C SER A 32 9.01 3.27 2.98
N CYS A 33 7.82 3.72 3.37
CA CYS A 33 7.21 3.30 4.63
C CYS A 33 6.95 1.79 4.69
N ILE A 34 6.41 1.21 3.61
CA ILE A 34 6.14 -0.23 3.54
C ILE A 34 7.46 -1.01 3.55
N GLU A 35 8.45 -0.61 2.75
CA GLU A 35 9.77 -1.26 2.71
C GLU A 35 10.44 -1.24 4.09
N PHE A 36 10.45 -0.09 4.77
CA PHE A 36 11.00 0.03 6.12
C PHE A 36 10.30 -0.90 7.11
N ARG A 37 8.97 -0.98 7.05
CA ARG A 37 8.18 -1.85 7.94
C ARG A 37 8.38 -3.34 7.67
N VAL A 38 8.58 -3.72 6.40
CA VAL A 38 8.94 -5.08 5.99
C VAL A 38 10.35 -5.44 6.47
N GLU A 39 11.30 -4.49 6.40
CA GLU A 39 12.69 -4.69 6.84
C GLU A 39 12.81 -4.93 8.35
N ILE A 40 12.03 -4.21 9.17
CA ILE A 40 12.03 -4.38 10.64
C ILE A 40 11.21 -5.59 11.12
N ASP A 41 10.82 -6.50 10.21
CA ASP A 41 9.92 -7.66 10.38
C ASP A 41 8.65 -7.36 11.21
N ARG A 42 8.18 -6.11 11.16
CA ARG A 42 6.93 -5.75 11.82
C ARG A 42 5.77 -6.18 10.91
N PRO A 43 4.77 -6.91 11.43
CA PRO A 43 3.63 -7.31 10.63
C PRO A 43 2.93 -6.06 10.10
N LEU A 44 2.80 -5.97 8.77
CA LEU A 44 2.05 -4.90 8.13
C LEU A 44 0.63 -5.39 7.85
N ASN A 45 -0.27 -4.93 8.71
CA ASN A 45 -1.68 -5.24 8.66
C ASN A 45 -2.42 -4.22 7.79
N ARG A 46 -3.66 -4.53 7.39
CA ARG A 46 -4.46 -3.62 6.55
C ARG A 46 -4.58 -2.23 7.15
N THR A 47 -4.90 -2.16 8.44
CA THR A 47 -5.05 -0.92 9.18
C THR A 47 -3.77 -0.10 9.20
N GLU A 48 -2.60 -0.73 9.35
CA GLU A 48 -1.31 -0.02 9.28
C GLU A 48 -1.07 0.54 7.88
N LEU A 49 -1.44 -0.22 6.84
CA LEU A 49 -1.34 0.23 5.46
C LEU A 49 -2.31 1.39 5.17
N GLU A 50 -3.55 1.34 5.66
CA GLU A 50 -4.51 2.43 5.58
C GLU A 50 -4.01 3.67 6.32
N ILE A 51 -3.37 3.52 7.48
CA ILE A 51 -2.74 4.63 8.21
C ILE A 51 -1.61 5.24 7.38
N ILE A 52 -0.71 4.43 6.81
CA ILE A 52 0.40 4.92 5.97
C ILE A 52 -0.14 5.69 4.75
N VAL A 53 -1.15 5.14 4.09
CA VAL A 53 -1.74 5.75 2.90
C VAL A 53 -2.52 7.01 3.27
N SER A 54 -3.27 7.02 4.39
CA SER A 54 -4.01 8.19 4.86
C SER A 54 -3.10 9.31 5.36
N ASP A 55 -1.98 8.98 6.02
CA ASP A 55 -0.94 9.92 6.44
C ASP A 55 -0.29 10.60 5.23
N SER A 56 -0.09 9.83 4.15
CA SER A 56 0.47 10.35 2.92
C SER A 56 -0.55 11.08 2.04
N VAL A 57 -1.81 10.62 2.02
CA VAL A 57 -2.88 11.06 1.11
C VAL A 57 -4.18 11.21 1.90
N HIS A 58 -4.44 12.45 2.35
CA HIS A 58 -5.61 12.77 3.17
C HIS A 58 -6.97 12.56 2.46
N ASP A 59 -6.97 12.49 1.13
CA ASP A 59 -8.19 12.39 0.30
C ASP A 59 -8.59 10.93 -0.02
N ALA A 60 -7.88 9.95 0.53
CA ALA A 60 -8.16 8.55 0.23
C ALA A 60 -9.46 8.08 0.89
N SER A 61 -10.44 7.70 0.07
CA SER A 61 -11.70 7.12 0.54
C SER A 61 -11.61 5.59 0.58
N TYR A 62 -11.69 5.04 1.79
CA TYR A 62 -11.68 3.59 2.04
C TYR A 62 -13.10 3.11 2.32
N PRO A 63 -13.50 1.97 1.74
CA PRO A 63 -14.75 1.35 2.13
C PRO A 63 -14.60 0.84 3.57
N MET A 64 -15.37 1.43 4.49
CA MET A 64 -15.40 1.07 5.91
C MET A 64 -15.87 -0.39 6.03
N PHE A 65 -14.97 -1.34 6.28
CA PHE A 65 -15.33 -2.75 6.40
C PHE A 65 -14.73 -3.41 7.65
N ASP A 66 -15.67 -3.82 8.48
CA ASP A 66 -15.61 -4.75 9.60
C ASP A 66 -14.99 -6.09 9.16
N GLY A 67 -13.96 -6.56 9.88
CA GLY A 67 -13.55 -7.98 9.90
C GLY A 67 -12.83 -8.56 8.67
N VAL A 68 -11.67 -8.01 8.27
CA VAL A 68 -10.80 -8.67 7.26
C VAL A 68 -9.57 -9.30 7.90
N ASP A 69 -9.43 -10.61 7.70
CA ASP A 69 -8.34 -11.47 8.15
C ASP A 69 -6.96 -10.94 7.67
N ASN A 70 -6.05 -10.70 8.61
CA ASN A 70 -4.76 -9.99 8.37
C ASN A 70 -3.66 -10.87 7.73
N SER A 71 -3.93 -12.16 7.53
CA SER A 71 -2.90 -13.17 7.24
C SER A 71 -2.31 -13.09 5.82
N ASP A 72 -3.01 -12.46 4.87
CA ASP A 72 -2.61 -12.42 3.44
C ASP A 72 -1.96 -11.09 2.99
N LEU A 73 -1.99 -10.05 3.82
CA LEU A 73 -1.57 -8.70 3.40
C LEU A 73 -0.06 -8.57 3.16
N LYS A 74 0.78 -9.19 4.00
CA LYS A 74 2.24 -9.16 3.84
C LYS A 74 2.66 -9.74 2.47
N SER A 75 2.02 -10.84 2.08
CA SER A 75 2.27 -11.52 0.79
C SER A 75 1.82 -10.66 -0.39
N LEU A 76 0.64 -10.04 -0.31
CA LEU A 76 0.13 -9.14 -1.35
C LEU A 76 0.99 -7.89 -1.53
N LEU A 77 1.49 -7.32 -0.43
CA LEU A 77 2.39 -6.16 -0.47
C LEU A 77 3.78 -6.49 -1.00
N ALA A 78 4.32 -7.64 -0.60
CA ALA A 78 5.57 -8.14 -1.16
C ALA A 78 5.44 -8.41 -2.67
N LEU A 79 4.30 -8.92 -3.12
CA LEU A 79 3.98 -9.07 -4.54
C LEU A 79 3.89 -7.71 -5.24
N ALA A 80 3.24 -6.72 -4.62
CA ALA A 80 3.14 -5.38 -5.19
C ALA A 80 4.48 -4.68 -5.37
N LEU A 81 5.35 -4.79 -4.36
CA LEU A 81 6.72 -4.27 -4.45
C LEU A 81 7.54 -5.01 -5.53
N LYS A 82 7.37 -6.33 -5.65
CA LYS A 82 8.09 -7.15 -6.63
C LYS A 82 7.61 -6.93 -8.07
N SER A 83 6.30 -6.78 -8.26
CA SER A 83 5.65 -6.49 -9.54
C SER A 83 6.02 -5.09 -10.05
N ALA A 84 6.12 -4.11 -9.16
CA ALA A 84 6.57 -2.77 -9.49
C ALA A 84 8.09 -2.66 -9.72
N THR A 85 8.92 -3.59 -9.22
CA THR A 85 10.38 -3.62 -9.44
C THR A 85 10.81 -4.47 -10.65
N GLY A 86 9.86 -5.19 -11.28
CA GLY A 86 10.11 -6.12 -12.38
C GLY A 86 10.58 -5.45 -13.67
N LYS A 87 11.72 -5.92 -14.19
CA LYS A 87 12.25 -5.71 -15.55
C LYS A 87 11.24 -6.08 -16.63
#